data_AF-A0AA85FJ26-F1
#
_entry.id   AF-A0AA85FJ26-F1
#
_cell.length_a   1.000
_cell.length_b   1.000
_cell.length_c   1.000
_cell.angle_alpha   90.00
_cell.angle_beta   90.00
_cell.angle_gamma   90.00
#
_symmetry.space_group_name_H-M   'P 1'
#
loop_
_entity.id
_entity.type
_entity.pdbx_description
1 polymer ?
#
loop_
_entity_poly.entity_id
_entity_poly.type
_entity_poly.pdbx_seq_one_letter_code
_entity_poly.pdbx_strand_id
1 'polypeptide(L)'
;MSNFESEKSSLQEDGCTSVERNQNTSATEKLIKLPLSRVKIIVKTVPSVSLVTSEALVSIGFLCEQFIQEFCQSVIEITAQEGKKTVTKQHVQSAVQSIQKRLLHYIYYKKHPHCHKSIIRQQPAYFVHYY
;
A
#
# COMPACT_ATOMS: atom_id res chain seq x y z
N MET A 1 -9.67 44.18 45.16
CA MET A 1 -8.36 44.86 45.36
C MET A 1 -7.47 43.94 46.20
N SER A 2 -6.26 43.64 45.69
CA SER A 2 -5.00 43.16 46.34
C SER A 2 -5.04 41.93 47.27
N ASN A 3 -4.14 40.94 47.28
CA ASN A 3 -2.83 40.61 46.65
C ASN A 3 -2.62 39.07 46.82
N PHE A 4 -2.05 38.29 45.88
CA PHE A 4 -0.63 38.03 45.55
C PHE A 4 0.21 37.31 46.63
N GLU A 5 0.52 36.02 46.38
CA GLU A 5 1.86 35.37 46.49
C GLU A 5 1.75 34.00 45.79
N SER A 6 2.38 33.77 44.63
CA SER A 6 3.80 33.51 44.35
C SER A 6 4.16 32.02 44.50
N GLU A 7 4.28 31.32 43.37
CA GLU A 7 5.33 30.32 43.24
C GLU A 7 5.98 30.45 41.86
N LYS A 8 7.31 30.51 41.91
CA LYS A 8 8.25 30.96 40.89
C LYS A 8 9.12 29.78 40.52
N SER A 9 9.28 29.52 39.24
CA SER A 9 10.44 28.77 38.71
C SER A 9 10.65 29.12 37.23
N SER A 10 11.43 30.18 37.01
CA SER A 10 12.21 30.43 35.80
C SER A 10 13.42 29.47 35.79
N LEU A 11 13.85 28.88 34.67
CA LEU A 11 14.76 29.52 33.71
C LEU A 11 14.65 28.92 32.28
N GLN A 12 14.56 29.86 31.34
CA GLN A 12 14.87 29.95 29.89
C GLN A 12 16.33 29.57 29.50
N GLU A 13 16.85 29.44 28.26
CA GLU A 13 16.45 29.30 26.83
C GLU A 13 17.59 28.45 26.17
N ASP A 14 17.48 27.89 24.96
CA ASP A 14 17.98 28.53 23.73
C ASP A 14 17.57 27.72 22.48
N GLY A 15 17.20 28.39 21.40
CA GLY A 15 17.50 27.91 20.04
C GLY A 15 16.34 27.76 19.06
N CYS A 16 15.90 28.89 18.49
CA CYS A 16 15.01 28.99 17.34
C CYS A 16 15.60 28.36 16.06
N THR A 17 14.80 27.61 15.30
CA THR A 17 14.84 27.69 13.83
C THR A 17 13.43 27.49 13.28
N SER A 18 12.82 28.61 12.89
CA SER A 18 11.63 28.67 12.05
C SER A 18 11.85 27.90 10.75
N VAL A 19 10.94 26.99 10.42
CA VAL A 19 10.75 26.58 9.02
C VAL A 19 9.28 26.73 8.69
N GLU A 20 8.89 27.97 8.39
CA GLU A 20 7.77 28.20 7.48
C GLU A 20 8.14 27.65 6.11
N ARG A 21 7.38 26.65 5.64
CA ARG A 21 6.85 26.73 4.28
C ARG A 21 5.39 26.36 4.28
N ASN A 22 4.60 27.43 4.25
CA ASN A 22 3.32 27.50 3.57
C ASN A 22 3.27 26.58 2.34
N GLN A 23 2.24 25.74 2.29
CA GLN A 23 1.27 25.78 1.21
C GLN A 23 -0.03 25.14 1.67
N ASN A 24 -0.87 26.00 2.23
CA ASN A 24 -2.31 25.89 2.20
C ASN A 24 -2.74 25.84 0.72
N THR A 25 -2.66 24.67 0.09
CA THR A 25 -3.49 24.37 -1.08
C THR A 25 -4.73 23.71 -0.53
N SER A 26 -5.86 24.38 -0.71
CA SER A 26 -7.20 23.80 -0.63
C SER A 26 -7.17 22.31 -0.98
N ALA A 27 -7.89 21.51 -0.19
CA ALA A 27 -8.05 20.07 -0.37
C ALA A 27 -8.74 19.76 -1.71
N THR A 28 -8.04 19.98 -2.82
CA THR A 28 -8.24 19.24 -4.05
C THR A 28 -7.80 17.83 -3.70
N GLU A 29 -8.74 16.91 -3.62
CA GLU A 29 -8.46 15.49 -3.46
C GLU A 29 -7.38 15.11 -4.47
N LYS A 30 -6.15 14.90 -3.98
CA LYS A 30 -5.06 14.48 -4.86
C LYS A 30 -5.45 13.11 -5.39
N LEU A 31 -5.45 12.95 -6.71
CA LEU A 31 -5.72 11.68 -7.41
C LEU A 31 -4.83 10.53 -6.91
N ILE A 32 -3.68 10.84 -6.29
CA ILE A 32 -2.72 9.92 -5.71
C ILE A 32 -2.35 10.42 -4.31
N LYS A 33 -2.49 9.56 -3.31
CA LYS A 33 -2.15 9.77 -1.90
C LYS A 33 -0.65 9.58 -1.63
N LEU A 34 0.02 8.70 -2.39
CA LEU A 34 1.45 8.46 -2.27
C LEU A 34 2.27 9.65 -2.80
N PRO A 35 3.34 10.06 -2.10
CA PRO A 35 4.19 11.16 -2.56
C PRO A 35 4.99 10.75 -3.80
N LEU A 36 4.66 11.34 -4.95
CA LEU A 36 5.30 11.02 -6.25
C LEU A 36 6.83 11.22 -6.25
N SER A 37 7.35 12.15 -5.43
CA SER A 37 8.80 12.32 -5.26
C SER A 37 9.48 11.06 -4.72
N ARG A 38 8.84 10.36 -3.78
CA ARG A 38 9.34 9.09 -3.23
C ARG A 38 9.17 7.95 -4.22
N VAL A 39 8.04 7.89 -4.92
CA VAL A 39 7.82 6.91 -5.99
C VAL A 39 8.92 7.02 -7.04
N LYS A 40 9.28 8.25 -7.46
CA LYS A 40 10.34 8.50 -8.44
C LYS A 40 11.70 8.00 -7.97
N ILE A 41 12.05 8.27 -6.70
CA ILE A 41 13.31 7.80 -6.11
C ILE A 41 13.38 6.27 -6.14
N ILE A 42 12.30 5.60 -5.72
CA ILE A 42 12.21 4.13 -5.69
C ILE A 42 12.35 3.55 -7.11
N VAL A 43 11.62 4.09 -8.08
CA VAL A 43 11.68 3.63 -9.47
C VAL A 43 13.09 3.76 -10.06
N LYS A 44 13.82 4.83 -9.72
CA LYS A 44 15.21 5.06 -10.18
C LYS A 44 16.28 4.25 -9.44
N THR A 45 15.92 3.44 -8.45
CA THR A 45 16.88 2.51 -7.83
C THR A 45 17.26 1.37 -8.77
N VAL A 46 16.42 1.09 -9.78
CA VAL A 46 16.71 0.10 -10.81
C VAL A 46 17.78 0.65 -11.76
N PRO A 47 18.97 0.02 -11.89
CA PRO A 47 20.09 0.58 -12.64
C PRO A 47 19.80 0.86 -14.12
N SER A 48 18.86 0.14 -14.73
CA SER A 48 18.47 0.31 -16.12
C SER A 48 17.51 1.49 -16.36
N VAL A 49 17.04 2.18 -15.32
CA VAL A 49 16.06 3.27 -15.42
C VAL A 49 16.74 4.63 -15.37
N SER A 50 16.97 5.24 -16.53
CA SER A 50 17.58 6.58 -16.64
C SER A 50 16.56 7.72 -16.53
N LEU A 51 15.45 7.60 -17.27
CA LEU A 51 14.37 8.59 -17.38
C LEU A 51 13.02 7.96 -17.01
N VAL A 52 12.14 8.75 -16.40
CA VAL A 52 10.76 8.37 -16.05
C VAL A 52 9.85 9.52 -16.42
N THR A 53 8.85 9.26 -17.27
CA THR A 53 7.87 10.28 -17.67
C THR A 53 6.91 10.58 -16.52
N SER A 54 6.27 11.76 -16.55
CA SER A 54 5.25 12.13 -15.55
C SER A 54 4.08 11.16 -15.54
N GLU A 55 3.60 10.76 -16.73
CA GLU A 55 2.51 9.79 -16.87
C GLU A 55 2.87 8.43 -16.28
N ALA A 56 4.07 7.89 -16.59
CA ALA A 56 4.52 6.63 -16.01
C ALA A 56 4.62 6.72 -14.48
N LEU A 57 5.12 7.85 -13.95
CA LEU A 57 5.23 8.07 -12.52
C LEU A 57 3.86 8.10 -11.82
N VAL A 58 2.88 8.75 -12.44
CA VAL A 58 1.48 8.81 -11.98
C VAL A 58 0.84 7.42 -12.04
N SER A 59 0.98 6.69 -13.15
CA SER A 59 0.46 5.33 -13.29
C SER A 59 1.05 4.37 -12.25
N ILE A 60 2.37 4.42 -12.03
CA ILE A 60 3.03 3.59 -11.00
C ILE A 60 2.48 3.95 -9.62
N GLY A 61 2.34 5.24 -9.29
CA GLY A 61 1.76 5.69 -8.02
C GLY A 61 0.35 5.15 -7.80
N PHE A 62 -0.53 5.30 -8.79
CA PHE A 62 -1.90 4.78 -8.75
C PHE A 62 -1.95 3.25 -8.59
N LEU A 63 -1.17 2.52 -9.38
CA LEU A 63 -1.12 1.06 -9.32
C LEU A 63 -0.59 0.57 -7.97
N CYS A 64 0.39 1.26 -7.37
CA CYS A 64 0.87 0.93 -6.04
C CYS A 64 -0.22 1.10 -4.97
N GLU A 65 -1.08 2.12 -5.08
CA GLU A 65 -2.19 2.30 -4.15
C GLU A 65 -3.23 1.19 -4.28
N GLN A 66 -3.64 0.88 -5.51
CA GLN A 66 -4.56 -0.23 -5.77
C GLN A 66 -3.98 -1.55 -5.26
N PHE A 67 -2.70 -1.81 -5.54
CA PHE A 67 -2.01 -2.99 -5.06
C PHE A 67 -2.01 -3.09 -3.52
N ILE A 68 -1.69 -2.01 -2.81
CA ILE A 68 -1.69 -2.02 -1.34
C ILE A 68 -3.10 -2.31 -0.80
N GLN A 69 -4.13 -1.72 -1.39
CA GLN A 69 -5.52 -1.93 -0.98
C GLN A 69 -5.93 -3.39 -1.16
N GLU A 70 -5.73 -3.96 -2.36
CA GLU A 70 -6.06 -5.35 -2.68
C GLU A 70 -5.23 -6.35 -1.86
N PHE A 71 -3.95 -6.04 -1.65
CA PHE A 71 -3.05 -6.86 -0.85
C PHE A 71 -3.50 -6.91 0.62
N CYS A 72 -3.78 -5.75 1.21
CA CYS A 72 -4.28 -5.66 2.58
C CYS A 72 -5.61 -6.39 2.75
N GLN A 73 -6.53 -6.24 1.80
CA GLN A 73 -7.80 -6.98 1.79
C GLN A 73 -7.55 -8.50 1.87
N SER A 74 -6.66 -9.02 1.03
CA SER A 74 -6.31 -10.45 1.01
C SER A 74 -5.70 -10.94 2.32
N VAL A 75 -4.83 -10.13 2.94
CA VAL A 75 -4.23 -10.45 4.25
C VAL A 75 -5.29 -10.46 5.36
N ILE A 76 -6.22 -9.50 5.33
CA ILE A 76 -7.32 -9.41 6.31
C ILE A 76 -8.24 -10.62 6.19
N GLU A 77 -8.58 -11.04 4.96
CA GLU A 77 -9.39 -12.24 4.72
C GLU A 77 -8.74 -13.50 5.30
N ILE A 78 -7.45 -13.72 5.03
CA ILE A 78 -6.70 -14.86 5.60
C ILE A 78 -6.68 -14.78 7.13
N THR A 79 -6.48 -13.59 7.69
CA THR A 79 -6.49 -13.37 9.14
C THR A 79 -7.85 -13.73 9.75
N ALA A 80 -8.94 -13.32 9.10
CA ALA A 80 -10.30 -13.58 9.52
C ALA A 80 -10.70 -15.06 9.36
N GLN A 81 -10.23 -15.74 8.30
CA GLN A 81 -10.42 -17.18 8.10
C GLN A 81 -9.79 -18.01 9.23
N GLU A 82 -8.70 -17.52 9.83
CA GLU A 82 -8.11 -18.12 11.03
C GLU A 82 -8.80 -17.72 12.34
N GLY A 83 -9.89 -16.94 12.28
CA GLY A 83 -10.62 -16.44 13.45
C GLY A 83 -9.87 -15.37 14.24
N LYS A 84 -8.81 -14.79 13.67
CA LYS A 84 -7.95 -13.80 14.31
C LYS A 84 -8.34 -12.38 13.87
N LYS A 85 -7.98 -11.39 14.69
CA LYS A 85 -8.11 -9.95 14.36
C LYS A 85 -6.76 -9.27 14.17
N THR A 86 -5.68 -9.89 14.68
CA THR A 86 -4.32 -9.37 14.58
C THR A 86 -3.62 -10.00 13.39
N VAL A 87 -3.13 -9.15 12.47
CA VAL A 87 -2.32 -9.59 11.33
C VAL A 87 -0.96 -10.06 11.84
N THR A 88 -0.53 -11.24 11.41
CA THR A 88 0.79 -11.79 11.71
C THR A 88 1.63 -11.88 10.44
N LYS A 89 2.95 -12.03 10.59
CA LYS A 89 3.86 -12.26 9.45
C LYS A 89 3.44 -13.49 8.63
N GLN A 90 2.90 -14.53 9.28
CA GLN A 90 2.45 -15.73 8.59
C GLN A 90 1.27 -15.44 7.65
N HIS A 91 0.28 -14.64 8.07
CA HIS A 91 -0.84 -14.27 7.20
C HIS A 91 -0.35 -13.50 5.96
N VAL A 92 0.64 -12.62 6.13
CA VAL A 92 1.27 -11.88 5.03
C VAL A 92 1.98 -12.83 4.06
N GLN A 93 2.73 -13.82 4.57
CA GLN A 93 3.39 -14.83 3.72
C GLN A 93 2.37 -15.67 2.93
N SER A 94 1.28 -16.09 3.58
CA SER A 94 0.19 -16.82 2.92
C SER A 94 -0.48 -15.99 1.81
N ALA A 95 -0.70 -14.68 2.05
CA ALA A 95 -1.24 -13.78 1.04
C ALA A 95 -0.33 -13.65 -0.18
N VAL A 96 0.98 -13.51 0.03
CA VAL A 96 1.98 -13.48 -1.05
C VAL A 96 1.93 -14.75 -1.90
N GLN A 97 1.86 -15.92 -1.28
CA GLN A 97 1.77 -17.20 -1.99
C GLN A 97 0.47 -17.31 -2.80
N SER A 98 -0.66 -16.86 -2.24
CA SER A 98 -1.95 -16.84 -2.91
C SER A 98 -1.93 -15.95 -4.16
N ILE A 99 -1.36 -14.75 -4.06
CA ILE A 99 -1.21 -13.83 -5.19
C ILE A 99 -0.28 -14.41 -6.26
N GLN A 100 0.85 -14.98 -5.86
CA GLN A 100 1.78 -15.62 -6.80
C GLN A 100 1.09 -16.75 -7.58
N LYS A 101 0.30 -17.59 -6.91
CA LYS A 101 -0.49 -18.66 -7.56
C LYS A 101 -1.51 -18.07 -8.54
N ARG A 102 -2.22 -17.01 -8.17
CA ARG A 102 -3.17 -16.31 -9.03
C ARG A 102 -2.51 -15.71 -10.27
N LEU A 103 -1.34 -15.09 -10.12
CA LEU A 103 -0.56 -14.53 -11.23
C LEU A 103 -0.07 -15.63 -12.18
N LEU A 104 0.45 -16.75 -11.65
CA LEU A 104 0.86 -17.89 -12.47
C LEU A 104 -0.31 -18.48 -13.26
N HIS A 105 -1.48 -18.59 -12.62
CA HIS A 105 -2.72 -19.02 -13.27
C HIS A 105 -3.11 -18.04 -14.38
N TYR A 106 -3.18 -16.74 -14.10
CA TYR A 106 -3.51 -15.72 -15.11
C TYR A 106 -2.54 -15.75 -16.31
N ILE A 107 -1.23 -15.83 -16.06
CA ILE A 107 -0.21 -15.90 -17.13
C ILE A 107 -0.38 -17.16 -17.97
N TYR A 108 -0.59 -18.31 -17.32
CA TYR A 108 -0.80 -19.59 -18.01
C TYR A 108 -2.04 -19.54 -18.92
N TYR A 109 -3.16 -19.02 -18.43
CA TYR A 109 -4.41 -18.93 -19.19
C TYR A 109 -4.31 -17.93 -20.35
N LYS A 110 -3.60 -16.81 -20.15
CA LYS A 110 -3.34 -15.85 -21.23
C LYS A 110 -2.42 -16.43 -22.32
N LYS A 111 -1.50 -17.32 -21.95
CA LYS A 111 -0.59 -17.99 -22.89
C LYS A 111 -1.26 -19.13 -23.69
N HIS A 112 -2.30 -19.76 -23.14
CA HIS A 112 -2.99 -20.90 -23.76
C HIS A 112 -4.52 -20.72 -23.80
N PRO A 113 -5.04 -19.83 -24.66
CA PRO A 113 -6.48 -19.50 -24.71
C PRO A 113 -7.39 -20.66 -25.14
N HIS A 114 -6.84 -21.69 -25.80
CA HIS A 114 -7.62 -22.79 -26.38
C HIS A 114 -7.79 -24.02 -25.46
N CYS A 115 -7.16 -24.07 -24.28
CA CYS A 115 -7.26 -25.21 -23.36
C CYS A 115 -8.45 -25.16 -22.37
N HIS A 116 -9.39 -24.24 -22.56
CA HIS A 116 -10.51 -23.98 -21.65
C HIS A 116 -11.43 -25.20 -21.40
N LYS A 117 -11.45 -26.20 -22.30
CA LYS A 117 -12.42 -27.31 -22.23
C LYS A 117 -11.95 -28.56 -21.49
N SER A 118 -10.65 -28.71 -21.21
CA SER A 118 -10.11 -29.97 -20.65
C SER A 118 -9.84 -29.95 -19.14
N ILE A 119 -9.84 -28.77 -18.50
CA ILE A 119 -9.44 -28.60 -17.09
C ILE A 119 -10.64 -28.31 -16.15
N ILE A 120 -11.87 -28.42 -16.65
CA ILE A 120 -13.09 -28.27 -15.80
C ILE A 120 -13.55 -29.63 -15.23
N ARG A 121 -12.98 -30.76 -15.67
CA ARG A 121 -13.41 -32.10 -15.23
C ARG A 121 -12.62 -32.73 -14.06
N GLN A 122 -11.62 -32.06 -13.48
CA GLN A 122 -10.88 -32.59 -12.32
C GLN A 122 -10.52 -31.53 -11.27
N GLN A 123 -11.47 -30.69 -10.86
CA GLN A 123 -11.28 -29.87 -9.66
C GLN A 123 -12.05 -30.50 -8.50
N PRO A 124 -11.37 -30.99 -7.44
CA PRO A 124 -12.04 -31.27 -6.17
C PRO A 124 -12.60 -29.98 -5.56
N ALA A 125 -13.68 -30.14 -4.81
CA ALA A 125 -14.60 -29.11 -4.33
C ALA A 125 -14.00 -28.07 -3.38
N TYR A 126 -13.23 -27.11 -3.91
CA TYR A 126 -12.76 -25.93 -3.16
C TYR A 126 -13.26 -24.60 -3.72
N PHE A 127 -14.24 -24.62 -4.62
CA PHE A 127 -14.83 -23.42 -5.23
C PHE A 127 -16.18 -23.01 -4.63
N VAL A 128 -16.37 -23.28 -3.34
CA VAL A 128 -17.47 -22.72 -2.55
C VAL A 128 -16.80 -21.94 -1.43
N HIS A 129 -17.26 -20.71 -1.17
CA HIS A 129 -16.66 -19.68 -0.29
C HIS A 129 -15.75 -18.66 -0.96
N TYR A 130 -16.23 -18.01 -2.04
CA TYR A 130 -15.89 -16.61 -2.32
C TYR A 130 -17.04 -15.96 -3.09
N TYR A 131 -18.08 -15.55 -2.36
CA TYR A 131 -19.01 -14.46 -2.67
C TYR A 131 -19.37 -13.79 -1.35
#